data_AF-A0A2Z3IB26-F1
#
_entry.id   AF-A0A2Z3IB26-F1
#
_cell.length_a   1.000
_cell.length_b   1.000
_cell.length_c   1.000
_cell.angle_alpha   90.00
_cell.angle_beta   90.00
_cell.angle_gamma   90.00
#
_symmetry.space_group_name_H-M   'P 1'
#
loop_
_entity.id
_entity.type
_entity.pdbx_description
1 polymer ?
#
loop_
_entity_poly.entity_id
_entity_poly.type
_entity_poly.pdbx_seq_one_letter_code
_entity_poly.pdbx_strand_id
1 'polypeptide(L)'
;MNKVSVFCLSTLLGVTSLCALANDKQPAQTPKQAVQKQAAQVESEQKTIPAKQLKDVAPYPEASAEQNRYAIFLEPKENEDNYKVELVFGKELEVDGCNRYMLGGKVEEKDLQGWGYTYFVVEQVGQPASTMMACPNEKKHKAFVPMTTQTFTRYNSKLPIVVYAPKDIKVEYRIWSAPAEATPAPIQ
;
A
#
# COMPACT_ATOMS: atom_id res chain seq x y z
N MET A 1 13.37 50.31 7.75
CA MET A 1 12.26 51.17 8.23
C MET A 1 11.47 50.33 9.22
N ASN A 2 11.84 50.36 10.51
CA ASN A 2 11.33 51.23 11.59
C ASN A 2 10.19 50.52 12.35
N LYS A 3 10.26 50.15 13.64
CA LYS A 3 11.09 50.57 14.78
C LYS A 3 11.21 49.39 15.77
N VAL A 4 12.36 49.25 16.44
CA VAL A 4 12.51 48.45 17.67
C VAL A 4 12.87 49.42 18.79
N SER A 5 12.07 49.45 19.86
CA SER A 5 12.26 50.34 21.00
C SER A 5 13.39 49.87 21.91
N VAL A 6 14.29 50.81 22.20
CA VAL A 6 15.36 50.73 23.19
C VAL A 6 14.77 51.07 24.57
N PHE A 7 15.05 50.26 25.58
CA PHE A 7 14.98 50.68 26.97
C PHE A 7 16.36 50.57 27.61
N CYS A 8 16.90 51.72 27.95
CA CYS A 8 18.14 51.89 28.69
C CYS A 8 17.76 52.10 30.16
N LEU A 9 18.24 51.25 31.06
CA LEU A 9 18.34 51.58 32.47
C LEU A 9 19.79 51.33 32.91
N SER A 10 20.53 52.42 32.98
CA SER A 10 21.87 52.53 33.52
C SER A 10 21.80 52.61 35.04
N THR A 11 22.62 51.83 35.72
CA THR A 11 23.17 52.19 37.03
C THR A 11 24.66 51.83 37.03
N LEU A 12 25.47 52.86 37.23
CA LEU A 12 26.94 52.87 37.34
C LEU A 12 27.36 52.66 38.81
N LEU A 13 28.66 52.34 38.99
CA LEU A 13 29.47 52.16 40.21
C LEU A 13 29.69 50.66 40.54
N GLY A 14 30.85 50.03 40.37
CA GLY A 14 32.22 50.52 40.19
C GLY A 14 33.08 50.06 41.37
N VAL A 15 33.62 48.83 41.33
CA VAL A 15 34.80 48.42 42.11
C VAL A 15 35.60 47.39 41.30
N THR A 16 36.81 47.76 40.92
CA THR A 16 37.89 46.89 40.45
C THR A 16 38.55 46.19 41.63
N SER A 17 38.75 44.87 41.60
CA SER A 17 39.98 44.24 42.10
C SER A 17 40.03 42.71 41.88
N LEU A 18 41.24 42.26 41.52
CA LEU A 18 41.88 40.98 41.78
C LEU A 18 41.52 39.72 40.94
N CYS A 19 42.55 39.30 40.19
CA CYS A 19 42.73 37.97 39.60
C CYS A 19 42.60 36.84 40.63
N ALA A 20 42.01 35.71 40.23
CA ALA A 20 42.49 34.39 40.60
C ALA A 20 42.10 33.36 39.54
N LEU A 21 43.11 32.68 39.02
CA LEU A 21 43.02 31.48 38.21
C LEU A 21 42.55 30.33 39.11
N ALA A 22 41.50 29.63 38.73
CA ALA A 22 41.24 28.28 39.22
C ALA A 22 40.66 27.45 38.07
N ASN A 23 41.49 26.52 37.64
CA ASN A 23 41.28 25.58 36.56
C ASN A 23 40.72 24.31 37.19
N ASP A 24 39.40 24.16 37.25
CA ASP A 24 38.78 22.91 37.68
C ASP A 24 38.35 22.07 36.48
N LYS A 25 39.21 21.08 36.28
CA LYS A 25 39.18 19.97 35.35
C LYS A 25 37.94 19.10 35.61
N GLN A 26 36.89 19.29 34.81
CA GLN A 26 35.76 18.35 34.78
C GLN A 26 36.20 17.06 34.05
N PRO A 27 36.14 15.88 34.69
CA PRO A 27 36.64 14.64 34.11
C PRO A 27 35.73 14.12 32.99
N ALA A 28 36.40 13.61 31.96
CA ALA A 28 35.82 12.95 30.81
C ALA A 28 34.94 11.76 31.22
N GLN A 29 33.69 11.77 30.74
CA GLN A 29 32.86 10.57 30.67
C GLN A 29 32.80 10.12 29.21
N THR A 30 33.36 8.92 29.01
CA THR A 30 33.51 8.18 27.78
C THR A 30 32.14 7.78 27.19
N PRO A 31 31.93 7.87 25.86
CA PRO A 31 30.67 7.52 25.23
C PRO A 31 30.64 6.01 24.95
N LYS A 32 30.15 5.22 25.91
CA LYS A 32 29.73 3.84 25.65
C LYS A 32 28.53 3.53 26.53
N GLN A 33 27.35 3.91 26.04
CA GLN A 33 26.05 3.22 26.23
C GLN A 33 24.97 4.05 25.54
N ALA A 34 24.97 4.02 24.21
CA ALA A 34 23.87 4.46 23.37
C ALA A 34 23.56 3.36 22.35
N VAL A 35 23.28 2.16 22.86
CA VAL A 35 22.76 1.04 22.05
C VAL A 35 21.86 0.23 22.98
N GLN A 36 20.58 0.62 23.08
CA GLN A 36 19.43 -0.21 23.47
C GLN A 36 18.21 0.68 23.72
N LYS A 37 17.73 1.40 22.69
CA LYS A 37 16.34 1.86 22.64
C LYS A 37 15.88 2.27 21.23
N GLN A 38 16.13 1.44 20.23
CA GLN A 38 15.45 1.55 18.93
C GLN A 38 15.45 0.20 18.23
N ALA A 39 14.50 -0.66 18.61
CA ALA A 39 14.13 -1.86 17.87
C ALA A 39 12.74 -2.31 18.34
N ALA A 40 11.74 -1.46 18.13
CA ALA A 40 10.31 -1.81 18.30
C ALA A 40 9.35 -0.79 17.65
N GLN A 41 9.85 0.14 16.84
CA GLN A 41 9.03 1.16 16.17
C GLN A 41 9.40 1.26 14.70
N VAL A 42 9.39 0.12 14.01
CA VAL A 42 9.27 0.03 12.56
C VAL A 42 8.41 -1.20 12.29
N GLU A 43 7.17 -1.16 12.76
CA GLU A 43 6.11 -2.05 12.28
C GLU A 43 4.96 -1.11 11.90
N SER A 44 5.09 -0.63 10.66
CA SER A 44 4.12 0.07 9.82
C SER A 44 2.89 0.66 10.52
N GLU A 45 2.89 1.99 10.63
CA GLU A 45 1.67 2.80 10.56
C GLU A 45 0.89 2.44 9.28
N GLN A 46 -0.01 1.47 9.36
CA GLN A 46 -1.18 1.45 8.51
C GLN A 46 -2.04 2.63 8.94
N LYS A 47 -1.87 3.75 8.23
CA LYS A 47 -2.76 4.90 8.32
C LYS A 47 -4.18 4.42 7.97
N THR A 48 -4.95 4.07 9.00
CA THR A 48 -6.33 3.63 8.88
C THR A 48 -7.16 4.83 8.45
N ILE A 49 -7.35 4.98 7.14
CA ILE A 49 -8.44 5.80 6.60
C ILE A 49 -9.72 5.25 7.25
N PRO A 50 -10.58 6.06 7.88
CA PRO A 50 -11.81 5.58 8.47
C PRO A 50 -12.58 4.78 7.42
N ALA A 51 -12.67 3.48 7.65
CA ALA A 51 -13.15 2.54 6.64
C ALA A 51 -14.63 2.79 6.40
N LYS A 52 -14.94 3.39 5.24
CA LYS A 52 -16.30 3.44 4.71
C LYS A 52 -16.84 2.00 4.71
N GLN A 53 -17.97 1.75 5.36
CA GLN A 53 -18.49 0.39 5.45
C GLN A 53 -19.30 0.05 4.20
N LEU A 54 -19.13 -1.16 3.67
CA LEU A 54 -19.79 -1.58 2.44
C LEU A 54 -21.32 -1.53 2.53
N LYS A 55 -21.86 -1.90 3.70
CA LYS A 55 -23.30 -1.95 4.01
C LYS A 55 -24.02 -0.60 3.85
N ASP A 56 -23.29 0.50 3.99
CA ASP A 56 -23.85 1.85 3.91
C ASP A 56 -23.98 2.32 2.45
N VAL A 57 -23.36 1.61 1.49
CA VAL A 57 -23.35 1.97 0.07
C VAL A 57 -24.49 1.30 -0.69
N ALA A 58 -24.59 -0.02 -0.57
CA ALA A 58 -25.60 -0.82 -1.24
C ALA A 58 -25.72 -2.20 -0.55
N PRO A 59 -26.85 -2.91 -0.72
CA PRO A 59 -27.07 -4.24 -0.16
C PRO A 59 -26.34 -5.31 -1.00
N TYR A 60 -25.02 -5.26 -1.02
CA TYR A 60 -24.22 -6.33 -1.63
C TYR A 60 -24.45 -7.65 -0.88
N PRO A 61 -24.62 -8.79 -1.58
CA PRO A 61 -24.81 -10.10 -0.94
C PRO A 61 -23.73 -10.42 0.09
N GLU A 62 -24.07 -11.15 1.15
CA GLU A 62 -23.06 -11.69 2.05
C GLU A 62 -22.23 -12.78 1.36
N ALA A 63 -20.96 -12.93 1.76
CA ALA A 63 -20.11 -14.00 1.22
C ALA A 63 -20.65 -15.37 1.67
N SER A 64 -20.53 -16.39 0.81
CA SER A 64 -20.79 -17.76 1.23
C SER A 64 -19.72 -18.25 2.23
N ALA A 65 -19.94 -19.41 2.86
CA ALA A 65 -18.98 -19.97 3.81
C ALA A 65 -17.62 -20.34 3.16
N GLU A 66 -17.56 -20.47 1.84
CA GLU A 66 -16.40 -20.86 1.04
C GLU A 66 -15.68 -19.66 0.41
N GLN A 67 -16.27 -18.46 0.53
CA GLN A 67 -15.78 -17.24 -0.10
C GLN A 67 -15.46 -16.17 0.93
N ASN A 68 -14.55 -15.27 0.55
CA ASN A 68 -14.30 -14.00 1.21
C ASN A 68 -14.89 -12.88 0.34
N ARG A 69 -15.47 -11.86 0.99
CA ARG A 69 -15.93 -10.63 0.34
C ARG A 69 -14.96 -9.49 0.66
N TYR A 70 -14.37 -8.92 -0.37
CA TYR A 70 -13.46 -7.78 -0.30
C TYR A 70 -14.16 -6.53 -0.81
N ALA A 71 -13.86 -5.39 -0.20
CA ALA A 71 -14.32 -4.07 -0.64
C ALA A 71 -13.13 -3.13 -0.74
N ILE A 72 -12.84 -2.65 -1.95
CA ILE A 72 -11.73 -1.73 -2.23
C ILE A 72 -12.31 -0.34 -2.41
N PHE A 73 -11.94 0.58 -1.52
CA PHE A 73 -12.29 2.00 -1.62
C PHE A 73 -11.10 2.76 -2.19
N LEU A 74 -11.30 3.41 -3.32
CA LEU A 74 -10.27 4.20 -3.99
C LEU A 74 -10.29 5.64 -3.48
N GLU A 75 -9.12 6.26 -3.45
CA GLU A 75 -9.02 7.69 -3.12
C GLU A 75 -9.51 8.55 -4.31
N PRO A 76 -10.23 9.65 -4.08
CA PRO A 76 -10.62 10.56 -5.16
C PRO A 76 -9.41 11.13 -5.92
N LYS A 77 -9.52 11.21 -7.23
CA LYS A 77 -8.55 11.91 -8.10
C LYS A 77 -9.26 12.96 -8.96
N GLU A 78 -8.50 13.96 -9.41
CA GLU A 78 -9.05 15.05 -10.23
C GLU A 78 -9.58 14.59 -11.59
N ASN A 79 -8.78 13.78 -12.31
CA ASN A 79 -9.16 13.20 -13.60
C ASN A 79 -9.08 11.68 -13.53
N GLU A 80 -10.18 11.04 -13.09
CA GLU A 80 -10.26 9.60 -12.90
C GLU A 80 -10.25 8.82 -14.24
N ASP A 81 -10.64 9.44 -15.35
CA ASP A 81 -10.72 8.79 -16.66
C ASP A 81 -9.35 8.35 -17.22
N ASN A 82 -8.28 8.99 -16.74
CA ASN A 82 -6.90 8.62 -17.07
C ASN A 82 -6.40 7.40 -16.28
N TYR A 83 -7.21 6.85 -15.38
CA TYR A 83 -6.82 5.75 -14.51
C TYR A 83 -7.69 4.51 -14.72
N LYS A 84 -7.07 3.35 -14.50
CA LYS A 84 -7.74 2.06 -14.42
C LYS A 84 -7.28 1.31 -13.19
N VAL A 85 -8.11 0.39 -12.74
CA VAL A 85 -7.75 -0.56 -11.69
C VAL A 85 -7.61 -1.93 -12.32
N GLU A 86 -6.45 -2.54 -12.16
CA GLU A 86 -6.23 -3.96 -12.43
C GLU A 86 -6.47 -4.73 -11.14
N LEU A 87 -7.40 -5.68 -11.18
CA LEU A 87 -7.63 -6.64 -10.11
C LEU A 87 -6.77 -7.88 -10.39
N VAL A 88 -5.93 -8.23 -9.42
CA VAL A 88 -4.98 -9.33 -9.51
C VAL A 88 -5.40 -10.40 -8.50
N PHE A 89 -5.81 -11.55 -9.02
CA PHE A 89 -6.21 -12.70 -8.21
C PHE A 89 -5.09 -13.73 -8.22
N GLY A 90 -4.82 -14.41 -7.11
CA GLY A 90 -3.78 -15.43 -7.10
C GLY A 90 -3.69 -16.22 -5.82
N LYS A 91 -2.72 -17.13 -5.76
CA LYS A 91 -2.43 -17.95 -4.58
C LYS A 91 -1.01 -17.74 -4.12
N GLU A 92 -0.79 -17.83 -2.82
CA GLU A 92 0.57 -18.05 -2.30
C GLU A 92 0.91 -19.53 -2.42
N LEU A 93 1.92 -19.83 -3.23
CA LEU A 93 2.40 -21.16 -3.47
C LEU A 93 3.87 -21.27 -3.09
N GLU A 94 4.30 -22.47 -2.73
CA GLU A 94 5.71 -22.79 -2.58
C GLU A 94 6.28 -23.15 -3.96
N VAL A 95 7.12 -22.26 -4.50
CA VAL A 95 7.68 -22.33 -5.86
C VAL A 95 9.18 -22.57 -5.82
N ASP A 96 9.71 -23.20 -6.87
CA ASP A 96 11.14 -23.19 -7.15
C ASP A 96 11.57 -21.87 -7.83
N GLY A 97 12.87 -21.61 -7.96
CA GLY A 97 13.40 -20.38 -8.53
C GLY A 97 13.48 -20.38 -10.05
N CYS A 98 13.40 -21.55 -10.68
CA CYS A 98 13.61 -21.70 -12.11
C CYS A 98 12.33 -21.88 -12.92
N ASN A 99 11.29 -22.57 -12.41
CA ASN A 99 10.08 -22.82 -13.16
C ASN A 99 9.12 -21.62 -13.17
N ARG A 100 8.47 -21.42 -14.32
CA ARG A 100 7.38 -20.46 -14.43
C ARG A 100 6.08 -21.12 -14.00
N TYR A 101 5.46 -20.57 -12.96
CA TYR A 101 4.15 -20.99 -12.48
C TYR A 101 3.03 -20.17 -13.13
N MET A 102 1.92 -20.83 -13.41
CA MET A 102 0.74 -20.23 -14.02
C MET A 102 -0.49 -20.72 -13.26
N LEU A 103 -1.43 -19.82 -13.02
CA LEU A 103 -2.71 -20.14 -12.42
C LEU A 103 -3.83 -19.77 -13.39
N GLY A 104 -4.60 -20.75 -13.82
CA GLY A 104 -5.79 -20.52 -14.64
C GLY A 104 -6.98 -20.14 -13.77
N GLY A 105 -7.91 -19.37 -14.32
CA GLY A 105 -9.20 -19.14 -13.68
C GLY A 105 -10.07 -18.13 -14.40
N LYS A 106 -11.34 -18.05 -13.99
CA LYS A 106 -12.36 -17.18 -14.55
C LYS A 106 -12.88 -16.22 -13.49
N VAL A 107 -12.98 -14.96 -13.89
CA VAL A 107 -13.60 -13.89 -13.11
C VAL A 107 -14.82 -13.43 -13.89
N GLU A 108 -15.95 -13.32 -13.22
CA GLU A 108 -17.19 -12.83 -13.80
C GLU A 108 -17.57 -11.50 -13.14
N GLU A 109 -17.95 -10.53 -13.96
CA GLU A 109 -18.61 -9.31 -13.50
C GLU A 109 -20.11 -9.54 -13.44
N LYS A 110 -20.71 -9.29 -12.28
CA LYS A 110 -22.15 -9.45 -12.02
C LYS A 110 -22.78 -8.13 -11.67
N ASP A 111 -24.01 -7.95 -12.15
CA ASP A 111 -24.83 -6.80 -11.81
C ASP A 111 -25.52 -7.00 -10.46
N LEU A 112 -25.51 -5.94 -9.65
CA LEU A 112 -26.38 -5.81 -8.49
C LEU A 112 -27.75 -5.31 -8.95
N GLN A 113 -28.69 -6.25 -9.08
CA GLN A 113 -30.02 -5.99 -9.62
C GLN A 113 -30.73 -4.84 -8.91
N GLY A 114 -31.23 -3.88 -9.71
CA GLY A 114 -31.97 -2.70 -9.21
C GLY A 114 -31.10 -1.54 -8.74
N TRP A 115 -29.77 -1.68 -8.68
CA TRP A 115 -28.85 -0.62 -8.23
C TRP A 115 -27.98 -0.04 -9.36
N GLY A 116 -27.77 -0.81 -10.44
CA GLY A 116 -26.86 -0.41 -11.52
C GLY A 116 -25.38 -0.42 -11.11
N TYR A 117 -25.04 -1.13 -10.04
CA TYR A 117 -23.66 -1.37 -9.60
C TYR A 117 -23.22 -2.76 -10.01
N THR A 118 -21.92 -2.96 -10.15
CA THR A 118 -21.35 -4.27 -10.46
C THR A 118 -20.43 -4.76 -9.35
N TYR A 119 -20.20 -6.06 -9.31
CA TYR A 119 -19.23 -6.72 -8.44
C TYR A 119 -18.58 -7.89 -9.17
N PHE A 120 -17.40 -8.29 -8.72
CA PHE A 120 -16.65 -9.36 -9.35
C PHE A 120 -16.73 -10.65 -8.53
N VAL A 121 -16.89 -11.78 -9.20
CA VAL A 121 -16.87 -13.11 -8.58
C VAL A 121 -15.81 -13.96 -9.25
N VAL A 122 -14.86 -14.48 -8.46
CA VAL A 122 -13.91 -15.49 -8.92
C VAL A 122 -14.63 -16.84 -8.89
N GLU A 123 -15.08 -17.31 -10.06
CA GLU A 123 -15.93 -18.51 -10.17
C GLU A 123 -15.12 -19.80 -10.09
N GLN A 124 -14.07 -19.90 -10.90
CA GLN A 124 -13.30 -21.12 -11.08
C GLN A 124 -11.82 -20.78 -11.05
N VAL A 125 -11.08 -21.54 -10.26
CA VAL A 125 -9.62 -21.44 -10.21
C VAL A 125 -9.05 -22.82 -10.49
N GLY A 126 -8.29 -22.92 -11.57
CA GLY A 126 -7.64 -24.15 -11.97
C GLY A 126 -6.51 -24.54 -11.01
N GLN A 127 -6.01 -25.77 -11.19
CA GLN A 127 -4.79 -26.17 -10.50
C GLN A 127 -3.59 -25.38 -11.05
N PRO A 128 -2.61 -25.02 -10.20
CA PRO A 128 -1.38 -24.41 -10.67
C PRO A 128 -0.66 -25.31 -11.68
N ALA A 129 -0.18 -24.74 -12.77
CA ALA A 129 0.70 -25.40 -13.72
C ALA A 129 2.11 -24.78 -13.62
N SER A 130 3.14 -25.56 -13.92
CA SER A 130 4.51 -25.06 -14.00
C SER A 130 5.22 -25.62 -15.22
N THR A 131 6.29 -24.94 -15.65
CA THR A 131 7.27 -25.57 -16.53
C THR A 131 7.94 -26.76 -15.82
N MET A 132 8.62 -27.62 -16.60
CA MET A 132 9.27 -28.84 -16.09
C MET A 132 10.80 -28.78 -16.26
N MET A 133 11.41 -27.61 -16.00
CA MET A 133 12.86 -27.48 -15.99
C MET A 133 13.43 -28.12 -14.71
N ALA A 134 14.61 -28.72 -14.83
CA ALA A 134 15.34 -29.17 -13.66
C ALA A 134 15.94 -27.96 -12.94
N CYS A 135 15.59 -27.76 -11.67
CA CYS A 135 16.17 -26.72 -10.81
C CYS A 135 17.17 -27.37 -9.80
N PRO A 136 18.42 -27.66 -10.20
CA PRO A 136 19.39 -28.27 -9.28
C PRO A 136 19.82 -27.27 -8.21
N ASN A 137 19.89 -27.74 -6.96
CA ASN A 137 20.38 -26.98 -5.79
C ASN A 137 19.55 -25.74 -5.38
N GLU A 138 18.31 -25.61 -5.85
CA GLU A 138 17.43 -24.52 -5.45
C GLU A 138 16.53 -24.88 -4.26
N LYS A 139 16.39 -23.95 -3.32
CA LYS A 139 15.42 -24.06 -2.23
C LYS A 139 14.11 -23.43 -2.67
N LYS A 140 13.02 -24.16 -2.41
CA LYS A 140 11.68 -23.60 -2.61
C LYS A 140 11.42 -22.44 -1.66
N HIS A 141 10.61 -21.50 -2.10
CA HIS A 141 10.19 -20.33 -1.33
C HIS A 141 8.72 -20.01 -1.60
N LYS A 142 8.07 -19.28 -0.70
CA LYS A 142 6.70 -18.82 -0.92
C LYS A 142 6.69 -17.64 -1.89
N ALA A 143 5.87 -17.73 -2.93
CA ALA A 143 5.64 -16.64 -3.86
C ALA A 143 4.15 -16.53 -4.21
N PHE A 144 3.72 -15.31 -4.53
CA PHE A 144 2.38 -15.07 -5.06
C PHE A 144 2.36 -15.40 -6.56
N VAL A 145 1.53 -16.37 -6.94
CA VAL A 145 1.31 -16.76 -8.33
C VAL A 145 -0.03 -16.18 -8.79
N PRO A 146 -0.01 -15.14 -9.65
CA PRO A 146 -1.23 -14.52 -10.13
C PRO A 146 -1.93 -15.40 -11.18
N MET A 147 -3.23 -15.22 -11.28
CA MET A 147 -4.05 -15.73 -12.37
C MET A 147 -3.62 -15.09 -13.68
N THR A 148 -3.65 -15.87 -14.75
CA THR A 148 -3.28 -15.38 -16.10
C THR A 148 -4.31 -14.41 -16.67
N THR A 149 -5.57 -14.52 -16.22
CA THR A 149 -6.66 -13.65 -16.65
C THR A 149 -6.48 -12.26 -16.03
N GLN A 150 -6.33 -11.25 -16.87
CA GLN A 150 -6.28 -9.86 -16.44
C GLN A 150 -7.71 -9.32 -16.32
N THR A 151 -8.02 -8.69 -15.20
CA THR A 151 -9.32 -8.05 -14.97
C THR A 151 -9.09 -6.57 -14.74
N PHE A 152 -9.47 -5.75 -15.71
CA PHE A 152 -9.43 -4.30 -15.59
C PHE A 152 -10.83 -3.75 -15.36
N THR A 153 -10.93 -2.77 -14.47
CA THR A 153 -12.11 -1.95 -14.30
C THR A 153 -11.73 -0.47 -14.30
N ARG A 154 -12.71 0.40 -14.51
CA ARG A 154 -12.50 1.85 -14.47
C ARG A 154 -12.12 2.30 -13.07
N TYR A 155 -11.34 3.36 -12.97
CA TYR A 155 -11.15 4.04 -11.70
C TYR A 155 -12.41 4.85 -11.36
N ASN A 156 -12.98 4.64 -10.18
CA ASN A 156 -14.11 5.42 -9.68
C ASN A 156 -14.06 5.45 -8.16
N SER A 157 -13.71 6.60 -7.56
CA SER A 157 -13.59 6.70 -6.10
C SER A 157 -14.93 6.78 -5.36
N LYS A 158 -16.03 7.04 -6.08
CA LYS A 158 -17.35 7.25 -5.47
C LYS A 158 -17.98 5.94 -5.04
N LEU A 159 -17.63 4.84 -5.69
CA LEU A 159 -18.16 3.50 -5.45
C LEU A 159 -17.03 2.53 -5.07
N PRO A 160 -17.24 1.61 -4.12
CA PRO A 160 -16.28 0.56 -3.85
C PRO A 160 -16.25 -0.46 -4.99
N ILE A 161 -15.08 -1.03 -5.24
CA ILE A 161 -14.95 -2.25 -6.03
C ILE A 161 -15.18 -3.43 -5.09
N VAL A 162 -16.20 -4.24 -5.35
CA VAL A 162 -16.55 -5.40 -4.54
C VAL A 162 -16.13 -6.67 -5.25
N VAL A 163 -15.44 -7.56 -4.52
CA VAL A 163 -14.92 -8.82 -5.05
C VAL A 163 -15.28 -9.97 -4.11
N TYR A 164 -15.80 -11.06 -4.67
CA TYR A 164 -15.96 -12.34 -3.99
C TYR A 164 -14.93 -13.31 -4.53
N ALA A 165 -14.09 -13.87 -3.66
CA ALA A 165 -13.09 -14.85 -4.05
C ALA A 165 -13.11 -16.06 -3.09
N PRO A 166 -12.80 -17.28 -3.56
CA PRO A 166 -12.60 -18.43 -2.68
C PRO A 166 -11.58 -18.13 -1.57
N LYS A 167 -11.73 -18.78 -0.42
CA LYS A 167 -10.89 -18.53 0.78
C LYS A 167 -9.38 -18.68 0.57
N ASP A 168 -8.98 -19.53 -0.37
CA ASP A 168 -7.58 -19.80 -0.71
C ASP A 168 -7.02 -18.85 -1.79
N ILE A 169 -7.83 -17.90 -2.27
CA ILE A 169 -7.45 -16.88 -3.25
C ILE A 169 -7.22 -15.54 -2.56
N LYS A 170 -6.05 -14.96 -2.81
CA LYS A 170 -5.74 -13.58 -2.46
C LYS A 170 -6.16 -12.64 -3.59
N VAL A 171 -6.62 -11.46 -3.17
CA VAL A 171 -7.03 -10.37 -4.05
C VAL A 171 -6.08 -9.20 -3.82
N GLU A 172 -5.33 -8.83 -4.84
CA GLU A 172 -4.52 -7.62 -4.91
C GLU A 172 -5.09 -6.70 -5.99
N TYR A 173 -4.66 -5.44 -5.98
CA TYR A 173 -5.02 -4.51 -7.05
C TYR A 173 -3.86 -3.57 -7.35
N ARG A 174 -3.84 -3.07 -8.59
CA ARG A 174 -2.86 -2.09 -9.07
C ARG A 174 -3.59 -0.97 -9.79
N ILE A 175 -3.08 0.24 -9.62
CA ILE A 175 -3.61 1.42 -10.33
C ILE A 175 -2.73 1.65 -11.54
N TRP A 176 -3.35 1.68 -12.71
CA TRP A 176 -2.73 2.05 -13.97
C TRP A 176 -3.11 3.47 -14.33
N SER A 177 -2.19 4.19 -14.95
CA SER A 177 -2.40 5.56 -15.43
C SER A 177 -1.94 5.70 -16.87
N ALA A 178 -2.65 6.50 -17.66
CA ALA A 178 -2.29 6.86 -19.02
C ALA A 178 -2.15 8.38 -19.17
N PRO A 179 -1.37 8.87 -20.15
CA PRO A 179 -1.44 10.28 -20.54
C PRO A 179 -2.83 10.61 -21.07
N ALA A 180 -3.24 11.88 -20.96
CA ALA A 180 -4.56 12.33 -21.38
C ALA A 180 -4.77 12.23 -22.90
N GLU A 181 -3.70 12.37 -23.69
CA GLU A 181 -3.76 12.36 -25.15
C GLU A 181 -3.38 10.99 -25.71
N ALA A 182 -4.23 10.47 -26.60
CA ALA A 182 -3.95 9.26 -27.37
C ALA A 182 -3.11 9.59 -28.61
N THR A 183 -2.14 8.74 -28.93
CA THR A 183 -1.37 8.86 -30.18
C THR A 183 -2.13 8.19 -31.33
N PRO A 184 -2.40 8.89 -32.45
CA PRO A 184 -3.05 8.29 -33.60
C PRO A 184 -2.11 7.27 -34.29
N ALA A 185 -2.67 6.13 -34.72
CA ALA A 185 -1.94 5.13 -35.49
C ALA A 185 -1.82 5.52 -36.97
N PRO A 186 -0.70 5.23 -37.65
CA PRO A 186 -0.53 5.54 -39.07
C PRO A 186 -1.36 4.59 -39.96
N ILE A 187 -1.96 5.13 -41.03
CA ILE A 187 -2.61 4.35 -42.10
C ILE A 187 -1.50 3.70 -42.96
N GLN A 188 -1.66 2.43 -43.33
CA GLN A 188 -0.76 1.68 -44.22
C GLN A 188 -1.31 1.61 -45.64
#